data_AF-A0A933H959-F1
#
_entry.id   AF-A0A933H959-F1
#
_cell.length_a   1.000
_cell.length_b   1.000
_cell.length_c   1.000
_cell.angle_alpha   90.00
_cell.angle_beta   90.00
_cell.angle_gamma   90.00
#
_symmetry.space_group_name_H-M   'P 1'
#
loop_
_entity.id
_entity.type
_entity.pdbx_description
1 polymer ?
#
loop_
_entity_poly.entity_id
_entity_poly.type
_entity_poly.pdbx_seq_one_letter_code
_entity_poly.pdbx_strand_id
1 'polypeptide(L)'
;MPFKPRTKEFIPTVIKLSREDLFYWGRILEIHPDSCRFLSQFEMFKDRIIALSFEINGAEIEDLRGNIQKTARDSEGYFVYEMFLTDETQKSKIRNILLDVLS
;
A
#
# COMPACT_ATOMS: atom_id res chain seq x y z
N MET A 1 -17.94 -19.97 9.34
CA MET A 1 -18.06 -18.48 9.35
C MET A 1 -18.54 -18.05 7.99
N PRO A 2 -19.63 -17.28 7.84
CA PRO A 2 -20.02 -16.77 6.53
C PRO A 2 -19.05 -15.67 6.10
N PHE A 3 -18.51 -15.82 4.88
CA PHE A 3 -17.70 -14.82 4.19
C PHE A 3 -18.57 -13.58 3.95
N LYS A 4 -18.30 -12.51 4.70
CA LYS A 4 -18.95 -11.21 4.50
C LYS A 4 -18.16 -10.50 3.40
N PRO A 5 -18.71 -10.29 2.18
CA PRO A 5 -18.00 -9.53 1.16
C PRO A 5 -17.79 -8.10 1.69
N ARG A 6 -16.54 -7.74 1.95
CA ARG A 6 -16.14 -6.40 2.40
C ARG A 6 -16.13 -5.47 1.18
N THR A 7 -17.16 -4.62 1.11
CA THR A 7 -17.24 -3.30 0.42
C THR A 7 -16.81 -3.16 -1.05
N LYS A 8 -17.59 -2.41 -1.82
CA LYS A 8 -17.39 -2.13 -3.27
C LYS A 8 -16.23 -1.18 -3.60
N GLU A 9 -15.53 -0.65 -2.61
CA GLU A 9 -14.49 0.36 -2.78
C GLU A 9 -13.17 -0.22 -2.28
N PHE A 10 -12.32 -0.61 -3.22
CA PHE A 10 -10.91 -0.85 -2.96
C PHE A 10 -10.15 0.39 -3.42
N ILE A 11 -9.10 0.79 -2.69
CA ILE A 11 -8.21 1.86 -3.14
C ILE A 11 -7.19 1.22 -4.10
N PRO A 12 -7.30 1.43 -5.43
CA PRO A 12 -6.29 0.94 -6.35
C PRO A 12 -4.97 1.65 -6.06
N THR A 13 -3.86 0.94 -6.23
CA THR A 13 -2.54 1.53 -6.08
C THR A 13 -1.62 1.13 -7.23
N VAL A 14 -0.85 2.12 -7.70
CA VAL A 14 0.29 1.92 -8.58
C VAL A 14 1.50 1.65 -7.71
N ILE A 15 2.26 0.63 -8.07
CA ILE A 15 3.47 0.23 -7.37
C ILE A 15 4.65 0.43 -8.32
N LYS A 16 5.64 1.19 -7.87
CA LYS A 16 6.90 1.39 -8.59
C LYS A 16 8.05 0.77 -7.79
N LEU A 17 8.78 -0.15 -8.41
CA LEU A 17 10.02 -0.67 -7.83
C LEU A 17 11.14 0.36 -8.01
N SER A 18 11.99 0.51 -6.99
CA SER A 18 13.15 1.40 -7.09
C SER A 18 14.08 0.95 -8.23
N ARG A 19 14.46 1.89 -9.10
CA ARG A 19 15.37 1.69 -10.25
C ARG A 19 14.82 0.82 -11.39
N GLU A 20 13.51 0.62 -11.43
CA GLU A 20 12.84 -0.06 -12.54
C GLU A 20 11.83 0.90 -13.19
N ASP A 21 11.74 0.85 -14.52
CA ASP A 21 10.72 1.57 -15.29
C ASP A 21 9.40 0.79 -15.40
N LEU A 22 9.29 -0.32 -14.67
CA LEU A 22 8.10 -1.15 -14.63
C LEU A 22 7.13 -0.64 -13.55
N PHE A 23 5.87 -0.54 -13.95
CA PHE A 23 4.75 -0.24 -13.05
C PHE A 23 3.95 -1.51 -12.80
N TYR A 24 3.68 -1.78 -11.52
CA TYR A 24 2.79 -2.83 -11.08
C TYR A 24 1.53 -2.24 -10.47
N TRP A 25 0.56 -3.10 -10.23
CA TRP A 25 -0.76 -2.70 -9.74
C TRP A 25 -1.14 -3.54 -8.56
N GLY A 26 -1.87 -2.92 -7.64
CA GLY A 26 -2.40 -3.58 -6.47
C GLY A 26 -3.60 -2.85 -5.92
N ARG A 27 -3.97 -3.22 -4.70
CA ARG A 27 -4.96 -2.50 -3.90
C ARG A 27 -4.49 -2.35 -2.48
N ILE A 28 -4.77 -1.20 -1.89
CA ILE A 28 -4.52 -0.96 -0.48
C ILE A 28 -5.53 -1.78 0.34
N LEU A 29 -5.02 -2.44 1.38
CA LEU A 29 -5.83 -3.18 2.36
C LEU A 29 -5.97 -2.36 3.63
N GLU A 30 -4.87 -1.80 4.14
CA GLU A 30 -4.81 -1.02 5.38
C GLU A 30 -3.73 0.05 5.26
N ILE A 31 -3.98 1.25 5.80
CA ILE A 31 -3.00 2.34 5.87
C ILE A 31 -2.81 2.72 7.33
N HIS A 32 -1.56 2.79 7.75
CA HIS A 32 -1.13 3.33 9.04
C HIS A 32 -0.16 4.49 8.82
N PRO A 33 0.07 5.35 9.83
CA PRO A 33 1.02 6.45 9.71
C PRO A 33 2.46 6.02 9.40
N ASP A 34 2.83 4.79 9.75
CA ASP A 34 4.18 4.24 9.63
C ASP A 34 4.29 3.05 8.67
N SER A 35 3.16 2.48 8.27
CA SER A 35 3.11 1.28 7.42
C SER A 35 1.91 1.28 6.49
N CYS A 36 2.01 0.49 5.43
CA CYS A 36 0.91 0.26 4.51
C CYS A 36 0.85 -1.23 4.16
N ARG A 37 -0.36 -1.79 4.20
CA ARG A 37 -0.62 -3.14 3.73
C ARG A 37 -1.38 -3.10 2.43
N PHE A 38 -0.89 -3.85 1.45
CA PHE A 38 -1.46 -3.88 0.11
C PHE A 38 -1.38 -5.28 -0.49
N LEU A 39 -2.20 -5.52 -1.51
CA LEU A 39 -2.27 -6.78 -2.24
C LEU A 39 -1.81 -6.57 -3.68
N SER A 40 -1.06 -7.52 -4.23
CA SER A 40 -0.69 -7.54 -5.64
C SER A 40 -0.59 -8.98 -6.16
N GLN A 41 -0.83 -9.18 -7.46
CA GLN A 41 -0.56 -10.47 -8.13
C GLN A 41 0.93 -10.66 -8.42
N PHE A 42 1.71 -9.58 -8.37
CA PHE A 42 3.12 -9.59 -8.70
C PHE A 42 3.94 -9.92 -7.45
N GLU A 43 4.91 -10.81 -7.62
CA GLU A 43 5.85 -11.17 -6.57
C GLU A 43 6.92 -10.08 -6.40
N MET A 44 7.11 -9.62 -5.18
CA MET A 44 8.13 -8.65 -4.80
C MET A 44 8.92 -9.17 -3.60
N PHE A 45 10.23 -8.95 -3.63
CA PHE A 45 11.11 -9.48 -2.60
C PHE A 45 11.16 -8.59 -1.37
N LYS A 46 11.38 -9.22 -0.21
CA LYS A 46 11.65 -8.54 1.05
C LYS A 46 12.83 -7.56 0.91
N ASP A 47 12.80 -6.49 1.70
CA ASP A 47 13.81 -5.43 1.80
C ASP A 47 13.97 -4.58 0.52
N ARG A 48 13.12 -4.80 -0.49
CA ARG A 48 13.01 -3.92 -1.64
C ARG A 48 12.33 -2.61 -1.25
N ILE A 49 12.88 -1.51 -1.74
CA ILE A 49 12.25 -0.19 -1.71
C ILE A 49 11.23 -0.14 -2.85
N ILE A 50 9.99 0.16 -2.48
CA ILE A 50 8.90 0.47 -3.41
C ILE A 50 8.38 1.86 -3.16
N ALA A 51 7.69 2.41 -4.16
CA ALA A 51 6.86 3.59 -4.04
C ALA A 51 5.41 3.22 -4.39
N LEU A 52 4.46 3.61 -3.54
CA LEU A 52 3.04 3.47 -3.79
C LEU A 52 2.45 4.82 -4.18
N SER A 53 1.62 4.82 -5.21
CA SER A 53 0.78 5.97 -5.56
C SER A 53 -0.69 5.54 -5.56
N PHE A 54 -1.55 6.33 -4.94
CA PHE A 54 -2.99 6.05 -4.82
C PHE A 54 -3.76 7.29 -4.39
N GLU A 55 -5.08 7.24 -4.50
CA GLU A 55 -5.99 8.29 -4.05
C GLU A 55 -6.80 7.81 -2.85
N ILE A 56 -6.94 8.66 -1.82
CA ILE A 56 -7.82 8.40 -0.68
C ILE A 56 -8.58 9.68 -0.32
N ASN A 57 -9.92 9.60 -0.32
CA ASN A 57 -10.80 10.72 0.03
C ASN A 57 -10.50 12.02 -0.77
N GLY A 58 -10.25 11.89 -2.08
CA GLY A 58 -9.89 13.02 -2.96
C GLY A 58 -8.46 13.54 -2.80
N ALA A 59 -7.66 12.97 -1.88
CA ALA A 59 -6.26 13.31 -1.71
C ALA A 59 -5.37 12.34 -2.49
N GLU A 60 -4.55 12.89 -3.39
CA GLU A 60 -3.54 12.14 -4.11
C GLU A 60 -2.28 11.93 -3.25
N ILE A 61 -1.92 10.66 -3.10
CA ILE A 61 -0.66 10.22 -2.53
C ILE A 61 0.23 9.78 -3.67
N GLU A 62 1.31 10.53 -3.89
CA GLU A 62 2.33 10.19 -4.88
C GLU A 62 3.60 9.69 -4.18
N ASP A 63 4.18 8.62 -4.73
CA ASP A 63 5.51 8.14 -4.38
C ASP A 63 5.73 7.91 -2.87
N LEU A 64 4.74 7.27 -2.21
CA LEU A 64 4.86 6.85 -0.82
C LEU A 64 5.88 5.72 -0.70
N ARG A 65 7.06 6.03 -0.16
CA ARG A 65 8.23 5.16 -0.21
C ARG A 65 8.42 4.38 1.07
N GLY A 66 8.83 3.13 0.91
CA GLY A 66 9.11 2.25 2.04
C GLY A 66 9.68 0.91 1.63
N ASN A 67 10.08 0.14 2.64
CA ASN A 67 10.67 -1.18 2.47
C ASN A 67 9.62 -2.26 2.69
N ILE A 68 9.59 -3.26 1.80
CA ILE A 68 8.79 -4.48 2.01
C ILE A 68 9.38 -5.27 3.18
N GLN A 69 8.60 -5.48 4.24
CA GLN A 69 9.05 -6.23 5.42
C GLN A 69 8.44 -7.63 5.51
N LYS A 70 7.18 -7.78 5.09
CA LYS A 70 6.48 -9.08 5.11
C LYS A 70 5.77 -9.33 3.80
N THR A 71 5.79 -10.59 3.40
CA THR A 71 5.05 -11.10 2.24
C THR A 71 4.33 -12.37 2.66
N ALA A 72 3.07 -12.51 2.28
CA ALA A 72 2.31 -13.73 2.45
C ALA A 72 1.53 -14.01 1.17
N ARG A 73 1.73 -15.18 0.57
CA ARG A 73 0.95 -15.62 -0.58
C ARG A 73 -0.35 -16.25 -0.11
N ASP A 74 -1.48 -15.82 -0.66
CA ASP A 74 -2.76 -16.44 -0.41
C ASP A 74 -2.99 -17.67 -1.32
N SER A 75 -4.04 -18.43 -1.02
CA SER A 75 -4.42 -19.61 -1.80
C SER A 75 -4.90 -19.30 -3.22
N GLU A 76 -5.19 -18.04 -3.52
CA GLU A 76 -5.68 -17.57 -4.83
C GLU A 76 -4.52 -17.05 -5.71
N GLY A 77 -3.29 -17.03 -5.18
CA GLY A 77 -2.10 -16.65 -5.91
C GLY A 77 -1.73 -15.17 -5.80
N TYR A 78 -2.42 -14.39 -4.97
CA TYR A 78 -2.01 -13.02 -4.65
C TYR A 78 -1.03 -12.99 -3.49
N PHE A 79 -0.29 -11.89 -3.40
CA PHE A 79 0.64 -11.62 -2.34
C PHE A 79 0.17 -10.43 -1.52
N VAL A 80 0.04 -10.63 -0.22
CA VAL A 80 -0.17 -9.59 0.78
C VAL A 80 1.19 -9.07 1.24
N TYR A 81 1.37 -7.78 1.11
CA TYR A 81 2.58 -7.08 1.49
C TYR A 81 2.33 -6.18 2.69
N GLU A 82 3.35 -6.04 3.51
CA GLU A 82 3.45 -4.97 4.50
C GLU A 82 4.73 -4.18 4.20
N MET A 83 4.58 -2.89 3.91
CA MET A 83 5.68 -1.96 3.77
C MET A 83 5.75 -1.00 4.95
N PHE A 84 6.96 -0.60 5.32
CA PHE A 84 7.19 0.41 6.34
C PHE A 84 7.80 1.66 5.72
N LEU A 85 7.22 2.81 6.06
CA LEU A 85 7.67 4.12 5.60
C LEU A 85 8.97 4.48 6.30
N THR A 86 9.92 5.02 5.55
CA THR A 86 11.23 5.44 6.08
C THR A 86 11.35 6.95 6.25
N ASP A 87 10.51 7.74 5.59
CA ASP A 87 10.56 9.19 5.59
C ASP A 87 9.54 9.79 6.57
N GLU A 88 10.03 10.50 7.59
CA GLU A 88 9.21 11.17 8.61
C GLU A 88 8.26 12.24 8.05
N THR A 89 8.63 12.87 6.94
CA THR A 89 7.79 13.84 6.23
C THR A 89 6.58 13.13 5.64
N GLN A 90 6.80 11.98 5.00
CA GLN A 90 5.72 11.16 4.43
C GLN A 90 4.82 10.59 5.52
N LYS A 91 5.39 10.10 6.62
CA LYS A 91 4.60 9.64 7.79
C LYS A 91 3.69 10.73 8.33
N SER A 92 4.21 11.95 8.44
CA SER A 92 3.44 13.10 8.92
C SER A 92 2.32 13.49 7.95
N LYS A 93 2.58 13.47 6.63
CA LYS A 93 1.56 13.69 5.60
C LYS A 93 0.42 12.66 5.69
N ILE A 94 0.76 11.36 5.76
CA ILE A 94 -0.23 10.29 5.89
C ILE A 94 -1.04 10.45 7.18
N ARG A 95 -0.38 10.75 8.30
CA ARG A 95 -1.08 10.96 9.58
C ARG A 95 -2.14 12.03 9.49
N ASN A 96 -1.83 13.17 8.87
CA ASN A 96 -2.79 14.27 8.72
C ASN A 96 -3.97 13.87 7.84
N ILE A 97 -3.71 13.23 6.70
CA ILE A 97 -4.76 12.74 5.79
C ILE A 97 -5.68 11.73 6.50
N LEU A 98 -5.12 10.81 7.29
CA LEU A 98 -5.92 9.85 8.05
C LEU A 98 -6.78 10.54 9.13
N LEU A 99 -6.30 11.61 9.77
CA LEU A 99 -7.10 12.39 10.71
C LEU A 99 -8.24 13.13 10.02
N ASP A 100 -8.00 13.68 8.84
CA ASP A 100 -9.01 14.38 8.05
C ASP A 100 -10.12 13.43 7.58
N VAL A 101 -9.79 12.18 7.24
CA VAL A 101 -10.77 11.13 6.86
C VAL A 101 -11.66 10.70 8.03
N LEU A 102 -11.17 10.80 9.27
CA LEU A 102 -11.89 10.37 10.48
C LEU A 102 -12.72 11.49 11.13
N SER A 103 -12.57 12.73 10.65
CA SER A 103 -13.25 13.92 11.16
C SER A 103 -14.61 14.14 10.49
#